data_AF-A0A3C1D7G0-F1
#
_entry.id   AF-A0A3C1D7G0-F1
#
_cell.length_a   1.000
_cell.length_b   1.000
_cell.length_c   1.000
_cell.angle_alpha   90.00
_cell.angle_beta   90.00
_cell.angle_gamma   90.00
#
_symmetry.space_group_name_H-M   'P 1'
#
loop_
_entity.id
_entity.type
_entity.pdbx_description
1 polymer ?
#
loop_
_entity_poly.entity_id
_entity_poly.type
_entity_poly.pdbx_seq_one_letter_code
_entity_poly.pdbx_strand_id
1 'polypeptide(L)'
;MHALQNSLARNTGDAVLLEESVLESTAVLLDRYVSWSRHRVNGVVRLLEGVDKPLQVQAAGALIALLINNNVGRTNAISRQDSRDLARRDAVDQAFFKPVAAFTRAIAPNSKIKSGGAKLISGWPMGEIARRFGSGFVANSPKDSGPGLIYIEPEGVERAIELIAKDLARGHRRRPTVSELALAIDELVDVFRQNRSVLAGYGELHENSTNTAAIRGRILVAYGDQLTGQPA
;
A
#
# COMPACT_ATOMS: atom_id res chain seq x y z
N MET A 1 -4.96 10.59 36.88
CA MET A 1 -3.80 9.69 36.76
C MET A 1 -3.02 9.64 38.08
N HIS A 2 -3.65 9.28 39.20
CA HIS A 2 -2.95 9.18 40.51
C HIS A 2 -3.14 7.84 41.22
N ALA A 3 -4.03 6.95 40.75
CA ALA A 3 -4.32 5.68 41.42
C ALA A 3 -3.36 4.52 41.07
N LEU A 4 -2.59 4.62 39.97
CA LEU A 4 -1.75 3.51 39.48
C LEU A 4 -0.28 3.59 39.91
N GLN A 5 0.16 4.66 40.58
CA GLN A 5 1.56 4.82 41.01
C GLN A 5 1.85 4.28 42.42
N ASN A 6 0.82 3.94 43.20
CA ASN A 6 1.02 3.47 44.58
C ASN A 6 1.11 1.94 44.73
N SER A 7 0.88 1.13 43.68
CA SER A 7 0.82 -0.34 43.82
C SER A 7 2.13 -1.08 43.50
N LEU A 8 3.23 -0.39 43.22
CA LEU A 8 4.52 -1.01 42.87
C LEU A 8 5.58 -0.87 43.98
N ALA A 9 5.17 -0.46 45.18
CA ALA A 9 6.00 -0.59 46.38
C ALA A 9 5.83 -2.01 46.95
N ARG A 10 6.86 -2.84 46.76
CA ARG A 10 7.16 -4.11 47.44
C ARG A 10 6.07 -4.65 48.40
N ASN A 11 5.27 -5.60 47.91
CA ASN A 11 4.33 -6.38 48.71
C ASN A 11 5.11 -7.39 49.58
N THR A 12 5.26 -7.08 50.88
CA THR A 12 5.73 -8.02 51.92
C THR A 12 4.64 -8.30 52.96
N GLY A 13 3.38 -8.14 52.59
CA GLY A 13 2.23 -8.55 53.41
C GLY A 13 1.15 -9.12 52.50
N ASP A 14 0.47 -10.18 52.95
CA ASP A 14 -0.65 -10.79 52.24
C ASP A 14 -1.76 -9.76 52.02
N ALA A 15 -1.79 -9.20 50.81
CA ALA A 15 -2.83 -8.27 50.40
C ALA A 15 -4.06 -9.08 49.97
N VAL A 16 -5.06 -9.15 50.85
CA VAL A 16 -6.38 -9.70 50.50
C VAL A 16 -7.09 -8.69 49.60
N LEU A 17 -7.20 -9.01 48.31
CA LEU A 17 -7.98 -8.23 47.36
C LEU A 17 -9.47 -8.42 47.66
N LEU A 18 -10.17 -7.34 47.98
CA LEU A 18 -11.62 -7.37 48.17
C LEU A 18 -12.28 -7.61 46.81
N GLU A 19 -13.27 -8.52 46.76
CA GLU A 19 -13.97 -8.91 45.53
C GLU A 19 -14.51 -7.70 44.75
N GLU A 20 -15.07 -6.71 45.46
CA GLU A 20 -15.57 -5.46 44.90
C GLU A 20 -14.47 -4.65 44.17
N SER A 21 -13.27 -4.56 44.76
CA SER A 21 -12.13 -3.86 44.15
C SER A 21 -11.61 -4.56 42.89
N VAL A 22 -11.71 -5.90 42.85
CA VAL A 22 -11.36 -6.70 41.67
C VAL A 22 -12.39 -6.50 40.57
N LEU A 23 -13.69 -6.48 40.91
CA LEU A 23 -14.77 -6.26 39.96
C LEU A 23 -14.71 -4.87 39.32
N GLU A 24 -14.51 -3.81 40.12
CA GLU A 24 -14.34 -2.44 39.62
C GLU A 24 -13.11 -2.32 38.71
N SER A 25 -11.97 -2.85 39.13
CA SER A 25 -10.73 -2.83 38.35
C SER A 25 -10.89 -3.59 37.03
N THR A 26 -11.59 -4.72 37.05
CA THR A 26 -11.88 -5.53 35.87
C THR A 26 -12.82 -4.80 34.91
N ALA A 27 -13.84 -4.11 35.42
CA ALA A 27 -14.75 -3.29 34.62
C ALA A 27 -14.00 -2.15 33.91
N VAL A 28 -13.09 -1.45 34.61
CA VAL A 28 -12.26 -0.39 34.03
C VAL A 28 -11.30 -0.95 32.97
N LEU A 29 -10.69 -2.11 33.23
CA LEU A 29 -9.78 -2.76 32.28
C LEU A 29 -10.51 -3.24 31.03
N LEU A 30 -11.71 -3.82 31.20
CA LEU A 30 -12.57 -4.24 30.10
C LEU A 30 -13.01 -3.04 29.25
N ASP A 31 -13.44 -1.93 29.86
CA ASP A 31 -13.81 -0.71 29.13
C ASP A 31 -12.64 -0.17 28.31
N ARG A 32 -11.43 -0.12 28.88
CA ARG A 32 -10.22 0.28 28.15
C ARG A 32 -9.90 -0.66 26.98
N TYR A 33 -10.02 -1.97 27.21
CA TYR A 33 -9.80 -2.97 26.17
C TYR A 33 -10.82 -2.83 25.02
N VAL A 34 -12.10 -2.65 25.34
CA VAL A 34 -13.17 -2.43 24.36
C VAL A 34 -12.96 -1.13 23.60
N SER A 35 -12.64 -0.04 24.29
CA SER A 35 -12.36 1.27 23.70
C SER A 35 -11.17 1.22 22.74
N TRP A 36 -10.06 0.60 23.15
CA TRP A 36 -8.89 0.43 22.29
C TRP A 36 -9.17 -0.46 21.08
N SER A 37 -9.90 -1.56 21.27
CA SER A 37 -10.30 -2.46 20.19
C SER A 37 -11.21 -1.76 19.18
N ARG A 38 -12.22 -1.02 19.65
CA ARG A 38 -13.08 -0.18 18.80
C ARG A 38 -12.29 0.89 18.08
N HIS A 39 -11.36 1.56 18.75
CA HIS A 39 -10.49 2.54 18.12
C HIS A 39 -9.65 1.93 16.99
N ARG A 40 -9.07 0.75 17.20
CA ARG A 40 -8.29 0.03 16.17
C ARG A 40 -9.16 -0.42 15.00
N VAL A 41 -10.33 -1.00 15.27
CA VAL A 41 -11.29 -1.39 14.22
C VAL A 41 -11.75 -0.17 13.43
N ASN A 42 -12.17 0.90 14.12
CA ASN A 42 -12.58 2.15 13.49
C ASN A 42 -11.44 2.79 12.66
N GLY A 43 -10.19 2.65 13.08
CA GLY A 43 -9.04 3.11 12.31
C GLY A 43 -8.86 2.31 11.02
N VAL A 44 -9.04 0.99 11.06
CA VAL A 44 -9.03 0.16 9.84
C VAL A 44 -10.19 0.50 8.94
N VAL A 45 -11.41 0.64 9.49
CA VAL A 45 -12.62 1.01 8.74
C VAL A 45 -12.43 2.36 8.05
N ARG A 46 -11.99 3.41 8.76
CA ARG A 46 -11.73 4.72 8.16
C ARG A 46 -10.65 4.68 7.08
N LEU A 47 -9.63 3.87 7.25
CA LEU A 47 -8.56 3.70 6.27
C LEU A 47 -9.07 2.98 5.01
N LEU A 48 -9.93 1.97 5.16
CA LEU A 48 -10.56 1.23 4.05
C LEU A 48 -11.65 2.05 3.34
N GLU A 49 -12.47 2.79 4.09
CA GLU A 49 -13.45 3.75 3.56
C GLU A 49 -12.73 4.95 2.91
N GLY A 50 -11.42 5.08 3.13
CA GLY A 50 -10.58 6.14 2.64
C GLY A 50 -10.86 7.47 3.34
N VAL A 51 -11.59 7.53 4.45
CA VAL A 51 -11.87 8.76 5.21
C VAL A 51 -10.56 9.42 5.69
N ASP A 52 -9.52 8.64 5.93
CA ASP A 52 -8.18 9.09 6.32
C ASP A 52 -7.34 9.70 5.15
N LYS A 53 -6.04 9.91 5.36
CA LYS A 53 -5.10 10.47 4.37
C LYS A 53 -5.13 9.63 3.07
N PRO A 54 -5.12 10.23 1.87
CA PRO A 54 -5.08 9.50 0.60
C PRO A 54 -3.77 8.72 0.39
N LEU A 55 -3.79 7.70 -0.47
CA LEU A 55 -2.65 6.88 -0.89
C LEU A 55 -1.54 7.81 -1.38
N GLN A 56 -0.30 7.63 -0.90
CA GLN A 56 0.77 8.48 -1.40
C GLN A 56 1.02 8.23 -2.87
N VAL A 57 1.40 9.28 -3.59
CA VAL A 57 1.65 9.25 -5.04
C VAL A 57 2.61 8.12 -5.42
N GLN A 58 3.62 7.85 -4.60
CA GLN A 58 4.57 6.75 -4.86
C GLN A 58 3.92 5.37 -4.75
N ALA A 59 3.00 5.17 -3.80
CA ALA A 59 2.27 3.92 -3.66
C ALA A 59 1.21 3.76 -4.76
N ALA A 60 0.56 4.85 -5.18
CA ALA A 60 -0.30 4.87 -6.37
C ALA A 60 0.49 4.48 -7.62
N GLY A 61 1.67 5.10 -7.84
CA GLY A 61 2.55 4.76 -8.96
C GLY A 61 3.00 3.30 -8.95
N ALA A 62 3.26 2.73 -7.77
CA ALA A 62 3.61 1.32 -7.65
C ALA A 62 2.43 0.39 -7.98
N LEU A 63 1.21 0.74 -7.57
CA LEU A 63 0.01 -0.01 -7.94
C LEU A 63 -0.29 0.07 -9.45
N ILE A 64 -0.10 1.25 -10.05
CA ILE A 64 -0.18 1.46 -11.50
C ILE A 64 0.86 0.59 -12.23
N ALA A 65 2.10 0.55 -11.73
CA ALA A 65 3.16 -0.26 -12.33
C ALA A 65 2.83 -1.77 -12.31
N LEU A 66 2.22 -2.28 -11.23
CA LEU A 66 1.75 -3.67 -11.16
C LEU A 66 0.66 -3.97 -12.19
N LEU A 67 -0.32 -3.07 -12.34
CA LEU A 67 -1.40 -3.22 -13.32
C LEU A 67 -0.86 -3.22 -14.76
N ILE A 68 0.08 -2.31 -15.06
CA ILE A 68 0.71 -2.20 -16.38
C ILE A 68 1.53 -3.45 -16.71
N ASN A 69 2.36 -3.91 -15.76
CA ASN A 69 3.20 -5.08 -15.95
C ASN A 69 2.43 -6.41 -15.88
N ASN A 70 1.10 -6.41 -15.85
CA ASN A 70 0.42 -7.69 -15.96
C ASN A 70 0.35 -8.47 -14.64
N ASN A 71 0.70 -7.88 -13.48
CA ASN A 71 0.90 -8.60 -12.23
C ASN A 71 -0.44 -8.92 -11.52
N VAL A 72 -1.35 -9.55 -12.28
CA VAL A 72 -2.69 -9.96 -11.89
C VAL A 72 -2.71 -11.48 -11.75
N GLY A 73 -3.08 -11.96 -10.57
CA GLY A 73 -3.05 -13.37 -10.20
C GLY A 73 -1.64 -13.92 -9.96
N ARG A 74 -1.60 -15.14 -9.43
CA ARG A 74 -0.36 -15.81 -9.00
C ARG A 74 0.63 -16.09 -10.14
N THR A 75 0.13 -16.33 -11.36
CA THR A 75 0.97 -16.72 -12.51
C THR A 75 1.89 -15.62 -12.99
N ASN A 76 1.47 -14.36 -12.81
CA ASN A 76 2.22 -13.18 -13.22
C ASN A 76 2.75 -12.43 -11.99
N ALA A 77 2.88 -13.10 -10.85
CA ALA A 77 3.30 -12.44 -9.63
C ALA A 77 4.78 -12.10 -9.64
N ILE A 78 5.14 -10.94 -9.07
CA ILE A 78 6.54 -10.62 -8.83
C ILE A 78 7.05 -11.46 -7.64
N SER A 79 8.12 -12.20 -7.85
CA SER A 79 8.72 -12.99 -6.77
C SER A 79 9.52 -12.12 -5.80
N ARG A 80 9.13 -12.13 -4.52
CA ARG A 80 9.91 -11.59 -3.40
C ARG A 80 11.04 -12.55 -3.10
N GLN A 81 12.17 -12.25 -3.75
CA GLN A 81 13.41 -12.99 -3.62
C GLN A 81 13.87 -13.07 -2.16
N ASP A 82 14.47 -14.20 -1.81
CA ASP A 82 15.13 -14.38 -0.53
C ASP A 82 16.30 -13.39 -0.39
N SER A 83 16.55 -12.96 0.85
CA SER A 83 17.68 -12.13 1.28
C SER A 83 19.07 -12.61 0.82
N ARG A 84 19.19 -13.84 0.34
CA ARG A 84 20.43 -14.47 -0.11
C ARG A 84 20.91 -14.04 -1.51
N ASP A 85 20.03 -13.53 -2.37
CA ASP A 85 20.41 -13.02 -3.71
C ASP A 85 20.16 -11.50 -3.79
N LEU A 86 21.05 -10.74 -3.14
CA LEU A 86 20.96 -9.29 -3.05
C LEU A 86 21.09 -8.61 -4.41
N ALA A 87 21.92 -9.13 -5.32
CA ALA A 87 22.15 -8.53 -6.63
C ALA A 87 20.90 -8.61 -7.51
N ARG A 88 20.27 -9.79 -7.60
CA ARG A 88 18.99 -9.95 -8.30
C ARG A 88 17.92 -9.07 -7.69
N ARG A 89 17.81 -9.10 -6.36
CA ARG A 89 16.82 -8.30 -5.62
C ARG A 89 16.96 -6.81 -5.94
N ASP A 90 18.15 -6.26 -5.83
CA ASP A 90 18.39 -4.84 -6.07
C ASP A 90 18.15 -4.47 -7.54
N ALA A 91 18.48 -5.35 -8.48
CA ALA A 91 18.19 -5.15 -9.90
C ALA A 91 16.68 -5.10 -10.18
N VAL A 92 15.90 -6.04 -9.64
CA VAL A 92 14.43 -6.05 -9.78
C VAL A 92 13.79 -4.87 -9.06
N ASP A 93 14.22 -4.56 -7.83
CA ASP A 93 13.73 -3.40 -7.05
C ASP A 93 13.98 -2.10 -7.83
N GLN A 94 15.17 -1.90 -8.38
CA GLN A 94 15.51 -0.70 -9.16
C GLN A 94 14.70 -0.63 -10.46
N ALA A 95 14.62 -1.73 -11.21
CA ALA A 95 13.87 -1.80 -12.47
C ALA A 95 12.38 -1.50 -12.25
N PHE A 96 11.80 -1.99 -11.15
CA PHE A 96 10.40 -1.75 -10.80
C PHE A 96 10.14 -0.33 -10.28
N PHE A 97 10.98 0.20 -9.37
CA PHE A 97 10.73 1.50 -8.74
C PHE A 97 11.22 2.71 -9.53
N LYS A 98 12.09 2.55 -10.52
CA LYS A 98 12.52 3.66 -11.40
C LYS A 98 11.34 4.28 -12.20
N PRO A 99 10.45 3.50 -12.82
CA PRO A 99 9.18 3.99 -13.38
C PRO A 99 8.29 4.69 -12.37
N VAL A 100 8.12 4.11 -11.17
CA VAL A 100 7.32 4.69 -10.08
C VAL A 100 7.87 6.04 -9.65
N ALA A 101 9.19 6.20 -9.60
CA ALA A 101 9.84 7.47 -9.30
C ALA A 101 9.65 8.51 -10.41
N ALA A 102 9.57 8.08 -11.68
CA ALA A 102 9.27 8.98 -12.80
C ALA A 102 7.83 9.52 -12.72
N PHE A 103 6.85 8.65 -12.51
CA PHE A 103 5.47 9.03 -12.21
C PHE A 103 5.36 10.01 -11.04
N THR A 104 6.04 9.70 -9.93
CA THR A 104 5.98 10.52 -8.72
C THR A 104 6.54 11.92 -8.97
N ARG A 105 7.62 12.05 -9.75
CA ARG A 105 8.18 13.36 -10.14
C ARG A 105 7.23 14.13 -11.05
N ALA A 106 6.57 13.46 -11.98
CA ALA A 106 5.62 14.09 -12.90
C ALA A 106 4.40 14.65 -12.16
N ILE A 107 3.83 13.90 -11.22
CA ILE A 107 2.65 14.33 -10.43
C ILE A 107 3.02 15.31 -9.32
N ALA A 108 4.16 15.09 -8.65
CA ALA A 108 4.56 15.84 -7.46
C ALA A 108 6.03 16.31 -7.57
N PRO A 109 6.34 17.28 -8.46
CA PRO A 109 7.72 17.70 -8.74
C PRO A 109 8.46 18.28 -7.52
N ASN A 110 7.72 18.88 -6.58
CA ASN A 110 8.28 19.46 -5.36
C ASN A 110 8.35 18.49 -4.17
N SER A 111 7.96 17.22 -4.36
CA SER A 111 8.06 16.20 -3.31
C SER A 111 9.51 15.73 -3.22
N LYS A 112 10.12 15.84 -2.03
CA LYS A 112 11.40 15.17 -1.76
C LYS A 112 11.18 13.66 -1.80
N ILE A 113 11.56 13.03 -2.92
CA ILE A 113 11.64 11.58 -3.01
C ILE A 113 12.69 11.13 -2.00
N LYS A 114 12.27 10.37 -0.98
CA LYS A 114 13.19 9.79 -0.01
C LYS A 114 14.06 8.77 -0.74
N SER A 115 15.27 9.17 -1.14
CA SER A 115 16.27 8.30 -1.76
C SER A 115 16.67 7.22 -0.75
N GLY A 116 16.21 5.99 -0.96
CA GLY A 116 16.61 4.82 -0.16
C GLY A 116 15.48 3.95 0.42
N GLY A 117 14.20 4.34 0.25
CA GLY A 117 13.10 3.70 0.99
C GLY A 117 12.17 2.75 0.23
N ALA A 118 12.17 2.75 -1.11
CA ALA A 118 11.22 1.95 -1.89
C ALA A 118 11.86 0.64 -2.36
N LYS A 119 11.33 -0.47 -1.85
CA LYS A 119 11.74 -1.85 -2.13
C LYS A 119 10.50 -2.73 -2.21
N LEU A 120 10.50 -3.77 -3.04
CA LEU A 120 9.37 -4.69 -3.16
C LEU A 120 9.19 -5.49 -1.87
N ILE A 121 10.31 -5.82 -1.21
CA ILE A 121 10.31 -6.68 -0.01
C ILE A 121 10.02 -5.93 1.29
N SER A 122 10.42 -4.67 1.41
CA SER A 122 10.36 -3.93 2.70
C SER A 122 10.03 -2.45 2.51
N GLY A 123 9.70 -2.06 1.29
CA GLY A 123 9.38 -0.69 0.98
C GLY A 123 8.05 -0.31 1.58
N TRP A 124 8.05 0.87 2.18
CA TRP A 124 6.85 1.49 2.69
C TRP A 124 5.69 1.57 1.66
N PRO A 125 5.91 1.79 0.34
CA PRO A 125 4.82 1.80 -0.64
C PRO A 125 4.01 0.50 -0.69
N MET A 126 4.66 -0.67 -0.64
CA MET A 126 3.97 -1.97 -0.65
C MET A 126 3.14 -2.17 0.62
N GLY A 127 3.69 -1.76 1.77
CA GLY A 127 2.97 -1.79 3.04
C GLY A 127 1.76 -0.85 3.08
N GLU A 128 1.84 0.30 2.39
CA GLU A 128 0.70 1.20 2.26
C GLU A 128 -0.40 0.60 1.38
N ILE A 129 -0.04 0.03 0.23
CA ILE A 129 -0.99 -0.67 -0.65
C ILE A 129 -1.68 -1.81 0.12
N ALA A 130 -0.91 -2.68 0.78
CA ALA A 130 -1.47 -3.80 1.55
C ALA A 130 -2.49 -3.35 2.61
N ARG A 131 -2.23 -2.23 3.30
CA ARG A 131 -3.13 -1.70 4.33
C ARG A 131 -4.44 -1.16 3.76
N ARG A 132 -4.40 -0.52 2.58
CA ARG A 132 -5.57 0.12 1.97
C ARG A 132 -6.38 -0.81 1.07
N PHE A 133 -5.67 -1.66 0.33
CA PHE A 133 -6.25 -2.51 -0.68
C PHE A 133 -6.67 -3.88 -0.13
N GLY A 134 -6.19 -4.23 1.07
CA GLY A 134 -6.64 -5.39 1.83
C GLY A 134 -6.39 -6.69 1.08
N SER A 135 -7.40 -7.58 1.06
CA SER A 135 -7.30 -8.90 0.42
C SER A 135 -7.15 -8.87 -1.10
N GLY A 136 -7.41 -7.74 -1.76
CA GLY A 136 -7.16 -7.61 -3.20
C GLY A 136 -5.67 -7.49 -3.56
N PHE A 137 -4.82 -7.24 -2.57
CA PHE A 137 -3.37 -7.19 -2.70
C PHE A 137 -2.71 -8.36 -1.99
N VAL A 138 -1.84 -9.07 -2.69
CA VAL A 138 -1.00 -10.08 -2.07
C VAL A 138 0.43 -9.57 -2.02
N ALA A 139 1.01 -9.55 -0.82
CA ALA A 139 2.41 -9.25 -0.57
C ALA A 139 2.94 -10.15 0.56
N ASN A 140 3.06 -11.44 0.26
CA ASN A 140 3.46 -12.44 1.26
C ASN A 140 4.98 -12.48 1.41
N SER A 141 5.47 -12.58 2.64
CA SER A 141 6.91 -12.73 2.86
C SER A 141 7.34 -14.16 2.53
N PRO A 142 8.58 -14.37 2.07
CA PRO A 142 9.14 -15.71 1.95
C PRO A 142 9.32 -16.29 3.37
N LYS A 143 8.31 -16.99 3.90
CA LYS A 143 8.43 -17.86 5.07
C LYS A 143 7.59 -19.12 4.89
N ASP A 144 8.23 -20.25 5.20
CA ASP A 144 7.74 -21.62 5.40
C ASP A 144 6.99 -22.38 4.28
N SER A 145 6.56 -21.77 3.16
CA SER A 145 5.85 -22.54 2.12
C SER A 145 6.08 -22.13 0.65
N GLY A 146 6.99 -21.19 0.37
CA GLY A 146 7.34 -20.84 -1.01
C GLY A 146 8.01 -19.47 -1.17
N PRO A 147 8.30 -19.05 -2.42
CA PRO A 147 8.73 -17.68 -2.68
C PRO A 147 7.64 -16.72 -2.22
N GLY A 148 8.03 -15.61 -1.58
CA GLY A 148 7.06 -14.54 -1.33
C GLY A 148 6.59 -13.99 -2.68
N LEU A 149 5.34 -13.55 -2.78
CA LEU A 149 4.75 -13.09 -4.04
C LEU A 149 4.12 -11.72 -3.87
N ILE A 150 4.18 -10.91 -4.94
CA ILE A 150 3.48 -9.62 -5.05
C ILE A 150 2.60 -9.64 -6.30
N TYR A 151 1.29 -9.51 -6.10
CA TYR A 151 0.34 -9.41 -7.21
C TYR A 151 -1.00 -8.83 -6.73
N ILE A 152 -1.84 -8.46 -7.69
CA ILE A 152 -3.23 -8.06 -7.48
C ILE A 152 -4.13 -9.27 -7.77
N GLU A 153 -5.05 -9.60 -6.88
CA GLU A 153 -6.04 -10.64 -7.18
C GLU A 153 -6.91 -10.23 -8.38
N PRO A 154 -7.31 -11.14 -9.28
CA PRO A 154 -8.08 -10.80 -10.49
C PRO A 154 -9.33 -9.96 -10.21
N GLU A 155 -10.08 -10.31 -9.16
CA GLU A 155 -11.27 -9.58 -8.69
C GLU A 155 -10.95 -8.19 -8.10
N GLY A 156 -9.68 -7.93 -7.80
CA GLY A 156 -9.20 -6.67 -7.24
C GLY A 156 -8.93 -5.59 -8.29
N VAL A 157 -8.83 -5.93 -9.58
CA VAL A 157 -8.34 -4.98 -10.61
C VAL A 157 -9.19 -3.70 -10.67
N GLU A 158 -10.52 -3.80 -10.73
CA GLU A 158 -11.39 -2.60 -10.71
C GLU A 158 -11.18 -1.78 -9.45
N ARG A 159 -11.18 -2.44 -8.29
CA ARG A 159 -11.01 -1.79 -6.99
C ARG A 159 -9.64 -1.10 -6.86
N ALA A 160 -8.60 -1.64 -7.48
CA ALA A 160 -7.29 -0.99 -7.53
C ALA A 160 -7.36 0.32 -8.32
N ILE A 161 -8.05 0.31 -9.46
CA ILE A 161 -8.25 1.50 -10.30
C ILE A 161 -9.09 2.55 -9.57
N GLU A 162 -10.21 2.14 -8.96
CA GLU A 162 -11.05 3.02 -8.15
C GLU A 162 -10.26 3.65 -6.99
N LEU A 163 -9.44 2.85 -6.29
CA LEU A 163 -8.60 3.34 -5.20
C LEU A 163 -7.58 4.38 -5.70
N ILE A 164 -6.90 4.10 -6.82
CA ILE A 164 -5.96 5.04 -7.45
C ILE A 164 -6.68 6.35 -7.80
N ALA A 165 -7.81 6.25 -8.51
CA ALA A 165 -8.58 7.40 -8.96
C ALA A 165 -9.05 8.25 -7.79
N LYS A 166 -9.73 7.63 -6.82
CA LYS A 166 -10.28 8.28 -5.62
C LYS A 166 -9.19 8.98 -4.81
N ASP A 167 -8.09 8.29 -4.51
CA ASP A 167 -7.07 8.84 -3.62
C ASP A 167 -6.21 9.92 -4.30
N LEU A 168 -5.90 9.78 -5.60
CA LEU A 168 -5.24 10.85 -6.35
C LEU A 168 -6.14 12.09 -6.48
N ALA A 169 -7.46 11.91 -6.65
CA ALA A 169 -8.41 13.02 -6.82
C ALA A 169 -8.63 13.76 -5.50
N ARG A 170 -8.66 13.04 -4.36
CA ARG A 170 -8.71 13.65 -3.03
C ARG A 170 -7.47 14.50 -2.75
N GLY A 171 -6.31 13.99 -3.17
CA GLY A 171 -5.10 14.76 -3.37
C GLY A 171 -4.10 14.74 -2.22
N HIS A 172 -2.83 14.73 -2.61
CA HIS A 172 -1.70 15.19 -1.80
C HIS A 172 -1.32 16.60 -2.26
N ARG A 173 -1.82 17.63 -1.58
CA ARG A 173 -1.54 19.09 -1.76
C ARG A 173 -1.93 19.71 -3.12
N ARG A 174 -1.71 19.05 -4.25
CA ARG A 174 -2.12 19.47 -5.60
C ARG A 174 -2.88 18.34 -6.26
N ARG A 175 -4.05 18.65 -6.83
CA ARG A 175 -4.83 17.71 -7.65
C ARG A 175 -4.38 17.86 -9.11
N PRO A 176 -3.76 16.84 -9.73
CA PRO A 176 -3.38 16.92 -11.13
C PRO A 176 -4.61 17.00 -12.03
N THR A 177 -4.51 17.68 -13.17
CA THR A 177 -5.55 17.57 -14.20
C THR A 177 -5.55 16.17 -14.82
N VAL A 178 -6.63 15.77 -15.52
CA VAL A 178 -6.66 14.48 -16.24
C VAL A 178 -5.50 14.38 -17.25
N SER A 179 -5.18 15.49 -17.93
CA SER A 179 -4.05 15.54 -18.87
C SER A 179 -2.70 15.39 -18.16
N GLU A 180 -2.51 16.00 -16.99
CA GLU A 180 -1.28 15.84 -16.20
C GLU A 180 -1.13 14.41 -15.68
N LEU A 181 -2.22 13.77 -15.25
CA LEU A 181 -2.20 12.36 -14.86
C LEU A 181 -1.86 11.46 -16.04
N ALA A 182 -2.45 11.74 -17.22
CA ALA A 182 -2.17 10.99 -18.45
C ALA A 182 -0.68 11.04 -18.80
N LEU A 183 -0.08 12.24 -18.80
CA LEU A 183 1.35 12.42 -19.06
C LEU A 183 2.23 11.70 -18.02
N ALA A 184 1.83 11.71 -16.74
CA ALA A 184 2.57 11.00 -15.71
C ALA A 184 2.52 9.47 -15.87
N ILE A 185 1.38 8.92 -16.30
CA ILE A 185 1.25 7.50 -16.62
C ILE A 185 2.09 7.15 -17.86
N ASP A 186 2.09 8.01 -18.88
CA ASP A 186 2.91 7.82 -20.08
C ASP A 186 4.40 7.80 -19.74
N GLU A 187 4.87 8.74 -18.90
CA GLU A 187 6.25 8.76 -18.40
C GLU A 187 6.59 7.48 -17.59
N LEU A 188 5.65 6.97 -16.79
CA LEU A 188 5.83 5.69 -16.10
C LEU A 188 6.02 4.56 -17.11
N VAL A 189 5.14 4.45 -18.11
CA VAL A 189 5.18 3.40 -19.14
C VAL A 189 6.48 3.47 -19.95
N ASP A 190 6.93 4.66 -20.32
CA ASP A 190 8.15 4.84 -21.10
C ASP A 190 9.38 4.42 -20.31
N VAL A 191 9.49 4.87 -19.06
CA VAL A 191 10.58 4.43 -18.17
C VAL A 191 10.46 2.93 -17.87
N PHE A 192 9.26 2.38 -17.73
CA PHE A 192 9.04 0.94 -17.55
C PHE A 192 9.60 0.15 -18.73
N ARG A 193 9.30 0.56 -19.96
CA ARG A 193 9.78 -0.07 -21.20
C ARG A 193 11.30 0.02 -21.35
N GLN A 194 11.93 1.09 -20.88
CA GLN A 194 13.40 1.22 -20.86
C GLN A 194 14.06 0.20 -19.91
N ASN A 195 13.37 -0.26 -18.86
CA ASN A 195 13.90 -1.20 -17.87
C ASN A 195 13.35 -2.64 -18.06
N ARG A 196 12.57 -2.89 -19.12
CA ARG A 196 11.92 -4.18 -19.38
C ARG A 196 12.88 -5.35 -19.50
N SER A 197 14.08 -5.12 -20.04
CA SER A 197 15.09 -6.17 -20.24
C SER A 197 15.57 -6.76 -18.91
N VAL A 198 15.65 -5.93 -17.86
CA VAL A 198 16.03 -6.38 -16.51
C VAL A 198 14.94 -7.27 -15.93
N LEU A 199 13.67 -6.83 -16.00
CA LEU A 199 12.54 -7.64 -15.52
C LEU A 199 12.39 -8.94 -16.31
N ALA A 200 12.52 -8.89 -17.64
CA ALA A 200 12.48 -10.07 -18.51
C ALA A 200 13.61 -11.06 -18.19
N GLY A 201 14.83 -10.57 -17.93
CA GLY A 201 15.97 -11.40 -17.55
C GLY A 201 15.75 -12.21 -16.27
N TYR A 202 14.82 -11.77 -15.41
CA TYR A 202 14.43 -12.49 -14.20
C TYR A 202 13.05 -13.15 -14.28
N GLY A 203 12.38 -13.12 -15.44
CA GLY A 203 11.07 -13.73 -15.65
C GLY A 203 9.89 -12.94 -15.05
N GLU A 204 10.07 -11.66 -14.75
CA GLU A 204 9.11 -10.81 -14.01
C GLU A 204 8.40 -9.78 -14.95
N LEU A 205 8.57 -9.90 -16.27
CA LEU A 205 7.94 -9.03 -17.27
C LEU A 205 6.68 -9.69 -17.84
N HIS A 206 5.52 -9.07 -17.64
CA HIS A 206 4.24 -9.54 -18.20
C HIS A 206 3.40 -8.42 -18.84
N GLU A 207 4.05 -7.30 -19.19
CA GLU A 207 3.41 -6.18 -19.90
C GLU A 207 2.90 -6.60 -21.28
N ASN A 208 1.72 -6.08 -21.62
CA ASN A 208 1.12 -6.17 -22.94
C ASN A 208 0.58 -4.79 -23.30
N SER A 209 0.97 -4.26 -24.46
CA SER A 209 0.62 -2.90 -24.89
C SER A 209 -0.90 -2.64 -24.94
N THR A 210 -1.69 -3.62 -25.37
CA THR A 210 -3.16 -3.54 -25.39
C THR A 210 -3.72 -3.42 -23.97
N ASN A 211 -3.23 -4.26 -23.05
CA ASN A 211 -3.65 -4.20 -21.65
C ASN A 211 -3.21 -2.87 -20.99
N THR A 212 -1.98 -2.42 -21.25
CA THR A 212 -1.45 -1.14 -20.79
C THR A 212 -2.33 0.02 -21.24
N ALA A 213 -2.73 0.05 -22.51
CA ALA A 213 -3.62 1.08 -23.04
C ALA A 213 -5.02 1.03 -22.38
N ALA A 214 -5.56 -0.17 -22.17
CA ALA A 214 -6.84 -0.37 -21.51
C ALA A 214 -6.82 0.09 -20.04
N ILE A 215 -5.81 -0.32 -19.27
CA ILE A 215 -5.60 0.10 -17.87
C ILE A 215 -5.45 1.61 -17.77
N ARG A 216 -4.63 2.22 -18.64
CA ARG A 216 -4.48 3.68 -18.72
C ARG A 216 -5.82 4.37 -18.95
N GLY A 217 -6.58 3.92 -19.95
CA GLY A 217 -7.89 4.51 -20.28
C GLY A 217 -8.85 4.44 -19.10
N ARG A 218 -8.94 3.27 -18.45
CA ARG A 218 -9.81 3.05 -17.29
C ARG A 218 -9.44 3.91 -16.08
N ILE A 219 -8.14 4.06 -15.79
CA ILE A 219 -7.67 4.96 -14.72
C ILE A 219 -8.06 6.41 -15.01
N LEU A 220 -7.90 6.87 -16.25
CA LEU A 220 -8.21 8.24 -16.63
C LEU A 220 -9.71 8.55 -16.59
N VAL A 221 -10.55 7.60 -17.02
CA VAL A 221 -12.01 7.70 -16.90
C VAL A 221 -12.40 7.79 -15.43
N ALA A 222 -12.03 6.78 -14.62
CA ALA A 222 -12.37 6.76 -13.20
C ALA A 222 -11.86 8.01 -12.47
N TYR A 223 -10.66 8.51 -12.79
CA TYR A 223 -10.13 9.74 -12.22
C TYR A 223 -10.93 10.98 -12.63
N GLY A 224 -11.34 11.07 -13.90
CA GLY A 224 -12.20 12.13 -14.41
C GLY A 224 -13.53 12.18 -13.66
N ASP A 225 -14.17 11.02 -13.46
CA ASP A 225 -15.44 10.89 -12.74
C ASP A 225 -15.30 11.36 -11.28
N GLN A 226 -14.20 10.99 -10.61
CA GLN A 226 -13.91 11.47 -9.26
C GLN A 226 -13.72 12.99 -9.18
N LEU A 227 -13.22 13.65 -10.23
CA LEU A 227 -13.08 15.11 -10.26
C LEU A 227 -14.40 15.83 -10.52
N THR A 228 -15.32 15.24 -11.30
CA THR A 228 -16.65 15.81 -11.59
C THR A 228 -17.67 15.50 -10.49
N GLY A 229 -17.36 14.58 -9.58
CA GLY A 229 -18.27 14.11 -8.54
C GLY A 229 -19.33 13.14 -9.05
N GLN A 230 -19.14 12.59 -10.25
CA GLN A 230 -19.95 11.48 -10.75
C GLN A 230 -19.34 10.16 -10.25
N PRO A 231 -20.12 9.21 -9.74
CA PRO A 231 -19.61 7.86 -9.50
C PRO A 231 -19.24 7.23 -10.85
N ALA A 232 -18.07 6.58 -10.89
CA ALA A 232 -17.61 5.75 -12.00
C ALA A 232 -18.48 4.49 -12.16
#